data_AF-A0A8H9HXU8-F1
#
_entry.id   AF-A0A8H9HXU8-F1
#
_cell.length_a   1.000
_cell.length_b   1.000
_cell.length_c   1.000
_cell.angle_alpha   90.00
_cell.angle_beta   90.00
_cell.angle_gamma   90.00
#
_symmetry.space_group_name_H-M   'P 1'
#
loop_
_entity.id
_entity.type
_entity.pdbx_description
1 polymer ?
#
loop_
_entity_poly.entity_id
_entity_poly.type
_entity_poly.pdbx_seq_one_letter_code
_entity_poly.pdbx_strand_id
1 'polypeptide(L)' 'MLVSGPAEAELSVALFRGGWADVDYVVGMDDASALPASGIASAREFGIQLDSWVAHVFGQLSCSSESSL' A
#
# COMPACT_ATOMS: atom_id res chain seq x y z
N MET A 1 4.71 -7.77 6.30
CA MET A 1 5.12 -7.97 4.90
C MET A 1 5.46 -6.61 4.34
N LEU A 2 6.58 -6.47 3.65
CA LEU A 2 7.00 -5.22 3.02
C LEU A 2 7.02 -5.42 1.51
N VAL A 3 6.44 -4.49 0.77
CA VAL A 3 6.49 -4.44 -0.70
C VAL A 3 7.15 -3.13 -1.11
N SER A 4 8.27 -3.23 -1.81
CA SER A 4 9.01 -2.07 -2.32
C SER A 4 8.58 -1.76 -3.76
N GLY A 5 8.41 -0.48 -4.06
CA GLY A 5 8.05 0.04 -5.37
C GLY A 5 9.05 1.07 -5.92
N PRO A 6 8.72 1.71 -7.05
CA PRO A 6 9.54 2.78 -7.62
C PRO A 6 9.62 4.01 -6.70
N ALA A 7 10.63 4.87 -6.91
CA ALA A 7 10.82 6.13 -6.18
C ALA A 7 10.85 6.01 -4.65
N GLU A 8 11.49 4.94 -4.15
CA GLU A 8 11.63 4.65 -2.71
C GLU A 8 10.29 4.44 -1.98
N ALA A 9 9.21 4.18 -2.71
CA ALA A 9 7.91 3.91 -2.10
C ALA A 9 7.84 2.52 -1.47
N GLU A 10 7.20 2.46 -0.31
CA GLU A 10 7.09 1.25 0.49
C GLU A 10 5.66 1.04 0.96
N LEU A 11 5.18 -0.20 0.86
CA LEU A 11 3.91 -0.64 1.41
C LEU A 11 4.17 -1.68 2.50
N SER A 12 3.82 -1.34 3.75
CA SER A 12 3.99 -2.21 4.91
C SER A 12 2.64 -2.77 5.36
N VAL A 13 2.56 -4.10 5.47
CA VAL A 13 1.35 -4.83 5.86
C VAL A 13 1.61 -5.66 7.11
N ALA A 14 0.97 -5.35 8.23
CA ALA A 14 1.21 -6.00 9.53
C ALA A 14 0.12 -7.02 9.90
N LEU A 15 0.33 -8.32 9.65
CA LEU A 15 -0.64 -9.38 9.98
C LEU A 15 -0.66 -9.71 11.48
N PHE A 16 -1.82 -9.64 12.12
CA PHE A 16 -2.03 -10.07 13.50
C PHE A 16 -2.73 -11.44 13.58
N ARG A 17 -2.39 -12.24 14.61
CA ARG A 17 -3.01 -13.55 14.82
C ARG A 17 -4.43 -13.35 15.36
N GLY A 18 -5.45 -13.48 14.51
CA GLY A 18 -6.87 -13.34 14.87
C GLY A 18 -7.62 -12.17 14.23
N GLY A 19 -6.99 -11.41 13.34
CA GLY A 19 -7.63 -10.31 12.61
C GLY A 19 -6.72 -9.70 11.53
N TRP A 20 -7.26 -8.79 10.71
CA TRP A 20 -6.53 -8.21 9.58
C TRP A 20 -6.09 -6.77 9.88
N ALA A 21 -4.80 -6.69 10.21
CA ALA A 21 -3.75 -5.72 9.86
C ALA A 21 -4.11 -4.25 9.58
N ASP A 22 -3.63 -3.32 10.40
CA ASP A 22 -3.34 -1.97 9.93
C ASP A 22 -2.36 -2.02 8.73
N VAL A 23 -2.60 -1.18 7.72
CA VAL A 23 -1.79 -1.08 6.51
C VAL A 23 -1.31 0.35 6.41
N ASP A 24 -0.01 0.55 6.39
CA ASP A 24 0.60 1.86 6.22
C ASP A 24 1.48 1.85 4.98
N TYR A 25 1.51 2.96 4.27
CA TYR A 25 2.41 3.15 3.14
C TYR A 25 3.16 4.47 3.24
N VAL A 26 4.31 4.52 2.59
CA VAL A 26 5.16 5.71 2.47
C VAL A 26 5.37 5.98 0.98
N VAL A 27 5.02 7.19 0.52
CA VAL A 27 5.25 7.69 -0.84
C VAL A 27 6.23 8.87 -0.74
N GLY A 28 7.50 8.62 -1.01
CA GLY A 28 8.56 9.62 -0.85
C GLY A 28 8.87 9.97 0.62
N MET A 29 9.68 11.00 0.85
CA MET A 29 10.27 11.27 2.17
C MET A 29 9.28 11.77 3.25
N ASP A 30 8.08 12.24 2.89
CA ASP A 30 7.17 12.93 3.83
C ASP A 30 5.69 12.50 3.78
N ASP A 31 5.28 11.62 2.85
CA ASP A 31 3.86 11.20 2.75
C ASP A 31 3.67 9.77 3.27
N ALA A 32 3.38 9.66 4.56
CA ALA A 32 3.00 8.42 5.22
C ALA A 32 1.53 8.43 5.59
N SER A 33 0.77 7.43 5.14
CA SER A 33 -0.65 7.32 5.45
C SER A 33 -1.15 5.89 5.63
N ALA A 34 -2.20 5.78 6.43
CA ALA A 34 -2.83 4.52 6.79
C ALA A 34 -3.99 4.20 5.84
N LEU A 35 -4.05 2.95 5.38
CA LEU A 35 -5.15 2.40 4.60
C LEU A 35 -6.03 1.53 5.49
N PRO A 36 -7.36 1.70 5.43
CA PRO A 36 -8.27 0.84 6.18
C PRO A 36 -8.21 -0.58 5.65
N ALA A 37 -8.00 -1.54 6.55
CA ALA A 37 -8.02 -2.97 6.26
C ALA A 37 -9.25 -3.70 6.81
N SER A 38 -10.30 -2.94 7.15
CA SER A 38 -11.55 -3.49 7.64
C SER A 38 -12.22 -4.38 6.57
N GLY A 39 -12.71 -5.55 6.97
CA GLY A 39 -13.60 -6.37 6.13
C GLY A 39 -12.92 -7.46 5.30
N ILE A 40 -11.63 -7.73 5.49
CA ILE A 40 -10.98 -8.90 4.89
C ILE A 40 -11.40 -10.14 5.67
N ALA A 41 -12.18 -11.04 5.07
CA ALA A 41 -12.65 -12.25 5.73
C ALA A 41 -11.85 -13.50 5.32
N SER A 42 -11.00 -13.39 4.29
CA SER A 42 -10.27 -14.50 3.72
C SER A 42 -8.94 -14.11 3.07
N ALA A 43 -8.06 -15.09 2.88
CA ALA A 43 -6.79 -14.90 2.16
C ALA A 43 -6.99 -14.48 0.70
N ARG A 44 -8.10 -14.87 0.07
CA ARG A 44 -8.42 -14.46 -1.31
C ARG A 44 -8.79 -12.98 -1.38
N GLU A 45 -9.63 -12.51 -0.46
CA GLU A 45 -9.98 -11.09 -0.36
C GLU A 45 -8.76 -10.25 -0.01
N PHE A 46 -7.87 -10.77 0.84
CA PHE A 46 -6.59 -10.12 1.11
C PHE A 46 -5.77 -9.94 -0.18
N GLY A 47 -5.66 -10.97 -1.04
CA GLY A 47 -4.93 -10.86 -2.30
C GLY A 47 -5.50 -9.79 -3.23
N ILE A 48 -6.84 -9.76 -3.38
CA ILE A 48 -7.53 -8.73 -4.19
C ILE A 48 -7.27 -7.33 -3.63
N GLN A 49 -7.34 -7.19 -2.31
CA GLN A 49 -7.14 -5.90 -1.65
C GLN A 49 -5.68 -5.44 -1.76
N LEU A 50 -4.73 -6.36 -1.65
CA LEU A 50 -3.30 -6.10 -1.84
C LEU A 50 -3.01 -5.59 -3.24
N ASP A 51 -3.55 -6.21 -4.28
CA ASP A 51 -3.40 -5.75 -5.66
C ASP A 51 -3.93 -4.32 -5.83
N SER A 52 -5.07 -4.01 -5.20
CA SER A 52 -5.63 -2.66 -5.20
C SER A 52 -4.75 -1.64 -4.47
N TRP A 53 -4.16 -2.00 -3.33
CA TRP A 53 -3.25 -1.12 -2.59
C TRP A 53 -1.96 -0.87 -3.37
N VAL A 54 -1.37 -1.91 -3.97
CA VAL A 54 -0.19 -1.81 -4.84
C VAL A 54 -0.47 -0.87 -6.01
N ALA A 55 -1.62 -1.00 -6.68
CA ALA A 55 -2.02 -0.11 -7.76
C ALA A 55 -2.22 1.33 -7.29
N HIS A 56 -2.80 1.54 -6.11
CA HIS A 56 -3.01 2.87 -5.55
C HIS A 56 -1.69 3.57 -5.19
N VAL A 57 -0.83 2.89 -4.44
CA VAL A 57 0.44 3.47 -3.93
C VAL A 57 1.44 3.68 -5.07
N PHE A 58 1.63 2.67 -5.92
CA PHE A 58 2.65 2.76 -6.97
C PHE A 58 2.13 3.35 -8.29
N GLY A 59 0.83 3.31 -8.54
CA GLY A 59 0.23 3.98 -9.70
C GLY A 59 0.32 5.50 -9.61
N GLN A 60 0.19 6.09 -8.42
CA GLN A 60 0.31 7.54 -8.21
C GLN A 60 1.71 8.09 -8.54
N LEU A 61 2.75 7.29 -8.31
CA LEU A 61 4.13 7.65 -8.63
C LEU A 61 4.40 7.71 -10.13
N SER A 62 3.71 6.87 -10.91
CA SER A 62 3.80 6.91 -12.39
C SER A 62 3.19 8.19 -12.98
N CYS A 63 2.15 8.75 -12.33
CA CYS A 63 1.51 10.00 -12.76
C CYS A 63 2.28 11.24 -12.27
N SER A 64 3.05 11.12 -11.18
CA SER A 64 3.84 12.22 -10.61
C SER A 64 5.15 12.49 -11.36
N SER A 65 5.50 11.67 -12.37
CA SER A 65 6.74 11.83 -13.14
C SER A 65 6.63 12.83 -14.31
N GLU A 66 5.50 13.53 -14.46
CA GLU A 66 5.29 14.50 -15.55
C GLU A 66 4.80 15.86 -15.02
N SER A 67 5.56 16.49 -14.13
CA SER A 67 5.39 17.91 -13.79
C SER A 67 6.69 18.47 -13.21
N SER A 68 7.68 18.71 -14.06
CA SER A 68 8.73 19.71 -13.83
C SER A 68 9.26 20.13 -15.19
N LEU A 69 8.76 21.28 -15.65
CA LEU A 69 9.26 22.06 -16.79
C LEU A 69 10.59 22.72 -16.43
#